data_AF-A0A1Y3TM89-F1
#
_entry.id   AF-A0A1Y3TM89-F1
#
_cell.length_a   1.000
_cell.length_b   1.000
_cell.length_c   1.000
_cell.angle_alpha   90.00
_cell.angle_beta   90.00
_cell.angle_gamma   90.00
#
_symmetry.space_group_name_H-M   'P 1'
#
loop_
_entity.id
_entity.type
_entity.pdbx_description
1 polymer ?
#
loop_
_entity_poly.entity_id
_entity_poly.type
_entity_poly.pdbx_seq_one_letter_code
_entity_poly.pdbx_strand_id
1 'polypeptide(L)'
;MKNFNFELWLMGQNADIQRKYWKILQKTKWNHNQKIMPEYSIVEIVLETNIDFENQESMTHHIVERSVSLASQIQEYLIQSHNE
;
A
#
# COMPACT_ATOMS: atom_id res chain seq x y z
N MET A 1 21.47 10.42 0.31
CA MET A 1 21.52 8.96 0.08
C MET A 1 20.14 8.51 -0.37
N LYS A 2 20.05 7.67 -1.41
CA LYS A 2 18.78 6.98 -1.70
C LYS A 2 18.63 5.89 -0.64
N ASN A 3 17.58 5.95 0.17
CA ASN A 3 17.25 4.88 1.10
C ASN A 3 16.59 3.76 0.29
N PHE A 4 17.06 2.52 0.48
CA PHE A 4 16.43 1.35 -0.13
C PHE A 4 15.27 0.93 0.77
N ASN A 5 14.07 0.86 0.20
CA ASN A 5 12.87 0.47 0.92
C ASN A 5 12.13 -0.61 0.14
N PHE A 6 11.39 -1.45 0.86
CA PHE A 6 10.35 -2.28 0.27
C PHE A 6 9.01 -1.58 0.39
N GLU A 7 8.18 -1.67 -0.66
CA GLU A 7 6.88 -1.02 -0.72
C GLU A 7 5.78 -1.99 -1.15
N LEU A 8 4.59 -1.78 -0.59
CA LEU A 8 3.35 -2.40 -1.03
C LEU A 8 2.59 -1.40 -1.90
N TRP A 9 2.29 -1.78 -3.13
CA TRP A 9 1.51 -0.97 -4.06
C TRP A 9 0.16 -1.62 -4.35
N LEU A 10 -0.92 -0.87 -4.18
CA LEU A 10 -2.23 -1.25 -4.70
C LEU A 10 -2.42 -0.60 -6.07
N MET A 11 -2.62 -1.43 -7.09
CA MET A 11 -2.72 -0.98 -8.47
C MET A 11 -4.16 -1.08 -8.98
N GLY A 12 -4.55 -0.15 -9.85
CA GLY A 12 -5.77 -0.31 -10.65
C GLY A 12 -5.49 -1.20 -11.86
N GLN A 13 -6.44 -2.04 -12.26
CA GLN A 13 -6.30 -2.85 -13.48
C GLN A 13 -6.16 -1.97 -14.74
N ASN A 14 -6.76 -0.78 -14.72
CA ASN A 14 -6.65 0.25 -15.73
C ASN A 14 -6.85 1.63 -15.09
N ALA A 15 -6.65 2.69 -15.87
CA ALA A 15 -6.73 4.06 -15.40
C ALA A 15 -8.11 4.44 -14.82
N ASP A 16 -9.20 3.91 -15.36
CA ASP A 16 -10.56 4.20 -14.88
C ASP A 16 -10.79 3.58 -13.50
N ILE A 17 -10.37 2.32 -13.32
CA ILE A 17 -10.41 1.61 -12.04
C ILE A 17 -9.51 2.29 -11.01
N GLN A 18 -8.30 2.70 -11.40
CA GLN A 18 -7.38 3.44 -10.53
C GLN A 18 -8.04 4.72 -9.99
N ARG A 19 -8.61 5.55 -10.88
CA ARG A 19 -9.30 6.79 -10.47
C ARG A 19 -10.51 6.52 -9.58
N LYS A 20 -11.28 5.46 -9.85
CA LYS A 20 -12.43 5.06 -9.01
C LYS A 20 -11.98 4.77 -7.58
N TYR A 21 -11.00 3.88 -7.41
CA TYR A 21 -10.54 3.48 -6.08
C TYR A 21 -9.71 4.55 -5.37
N TRP A 22 -9.00 5.42 -6.11
CA TRP A 22 -8.38 6.62 -5.53
C TRP A 22 -9.41 7.52 -4.84
N LYS A 23 -10.55 7.80 -5.48
CA LYS A 23 -11.58 8.65 -4.86
C LYS A 23 -12.10 8.10 -3.53
N ILE A 24 -12.17 6.77 -3.39
CA ILE A 24 -12.56 6.07 -2.17
C ILE A 24 -11.44 6.18 -1.12
N LEU A 25 -10.20 5.90 -1.52
CA LEU A 25 -9.08 5.75 -0.59
C LEU A 25 -8.32 7.04 -0.26
N GLN A 26 -8.47 8.13 -1.03
CA GLN A 26 -7.68 9.37 -0.89
C GLN A 26 -7.80 10.04 0.48
N LYS A 27 -8.89 9.81 1.23
CA LYS A 27 -9.09 10.38 2.58
C LYS A 27 -8.71 9.42 3.71
N THR A 28 -8.22 8.24 3.38
CA THR A 28 -7.87 7.22 4.37
C THR A 28 -6.47 7.43 4.93
N LYS A 29 -6.16 6.73 6.03
CA LYS A 29 -4.82 6.71 6.65
C LYS A 29 -3.72 6.28 5.66
N TRP A 30 -4.03 5.51 4.64
CA TRP A 30 -3.03 5.04 3.67
C TRP A 30 -2.59 6.12 2.68
N ASN A 31 -3.45 7.12 2.43
CA ASN A 31 -3.18 8.22 1.49
C ASN A 31 -3.19 9.61 2.15
N HIS A 32 -3.19 9.70 3.48
CA HIS A 32 -3.35 10.98 4.20
C HIS A 32 -2.31 12.06 3.82
N ASN A 33 -1.11 11.65 3.39
CA ASN A 33 -0.05 12.57 2.94
C ASN A 33 -0.07 12.84 1.43
N GLN A 34 -0.91 12.13 0.68
CA GLN A 34 -0.97 12.22 -0.78
C GLN A 34 -2.05 13.21 -1.20
N LYS A 35 -1.62 14.36 -1.73
CA LYS A 35 -2.54 15.41 -2.23
C LYS A 35 -3.07 15.11 -3.64
N ILE A 36 -2.34 14.31 -4.40
CA ILE A 36 -2.66 13.92 -5.78
C ILE A 36 -2.56 12.41 -5.89
N MET A 37 -3.32 11.84 -6.83
CA MET A 37 -3.24 10.42 -7.15
C MET A 37 -1.83 10.11 -7.68
N PRO A 38 -1.15 9.05 -7.19
CA PRO A 38 0.09 8.57 -7.78
C PRO A 38 -0.10 8.18 -9.25
N GLU A 39 0.99 8.18 -10.02
CA GLU A 39 0.95 7.88 -11.45
C GLU A 39 0.47 6.45 -11.73
N TYR A 40 1.02 5.47 -11.02
CA TYR A 40 0.79 4.05 -11.32
C TYR A 40 -0.09 3.34 -10.31
N SER A 41 -0.22 3.87 -9.10
CA SER A 41 -0.84 3.20 -7.96
C SER A 41 -2.03 3.99 -7.41
N ILE A 42 -2.77 3.33 -6.52
CA ILE A 42 -3.84 3.91 -5.71
C ILE A 42 -3.33 4.16 -4.28
N VAL A 43 -2.42 3.30 -3.81
CA VAL A 43 -1.80 3.33 -2.48
C VAL A 43 -0.36 2.86 -2.62
N GLU A 44 0.56 3.56 -1.97
CA GLU A 44 1.98 3.20 -1.85
C GLU A 44 2.35 3.25 -0.36
N ILE A 45 2.69 2.09 0.21
CA ILE A 45 3.03 1.98 1.63
C ILE A 45 4.42 1.39 1.76
N VAL A 46 5.29 2.11 2.46
CA VAL A 46 6.60 1.59 2.86
C VAL A 46 6.42 0.48 3.90
N LEU A 47 6.96 -0.70 3.58
CA LEU A 47 6.93 -1.90 4.41
C LEU A 47 8.14 -1.98 5.32
N GLU A 48 9.33 -1.73 4.77
CA GLU A 48 10.61 -1.78 5.49
C GLU A 48 11.54 -0.69 4.94
N THR A 49 12.22 0.00 5.85
CA THR A 49 13.25 1.03 5.53
C THR A 49 14.64 0.64 6.01
N ASN A 50 14.73 -0.30 6.94
CA ASN A 50 15.97 -0.82 7.48
C ASN A 50 16.22 -2.23 6.92
N ILE A 51 16.98 -2.28 5.85
CA ILE A 51 17.29 -3.52 5.14
C ILE A 51 18.45 -4.21 5.82
N ASP A 52 18.16 -5.32 6.49
CA ASP A 52 19.16 -6.17 7.13
C ASP A 52 19.37 -7.45 6.31
N PHE A 53 20.39 -7.43 5.44
CA PHE A 53 20.77 -8.59 4.64
C PHE A 53 21.54 -9.66 5.43
N GLU A 54 21.97 -9.37 6.66
CA GLU A 54 22.58 -10.37 7.54
C GLU A 54 21.50 -11.24 8.20
N ASN A 55 20.30 -10.69 8.43
CA ASN A 55 19.14 -11.41 8.96
C ASN A 55 17.96 -11.45 7.96
N GLN A 56 18.22 -12.11 6.82
CA GLN A 56 17.27 -12.19 5.71
C GLN A 56 15.93 -12.84 6.09
N GLU A 57 15.96 -13.86 6.94
CA GLU A 57 14.76 -14.60 7.36
C GLU A 57 13.81 -13.69 8.14
N SER A 58 14.32 -13.00 9.16
CA SER A 58 13.51 -12.09 9.97
C SER A 58 12.96 -10.93 9.13
N MET A 59 13.78 -10.34 8.27
CA MET A 59 13.36 -9.26 7.37
C MET A 59 12.27 -9.74 6.39
N THR A 60 12.46 -10.91 5.76
CA THR A 60 11.49 -11.46 4.82
C THR A 60 10.17 -11.76 5.52
N HIS A 61 10.22 -12.37 6.71
CA HIS A 61 9.03 -12.63 7.50
C HIS A 61 8.27 -11.35 7.83
N HIS A 62 8.98 -10.30 8.29
CA HIS A 62 8.38 -9.01 8.59
C HIS A 62 7.69 -8.39 7.38
N ILE A 63 8.37 -8.36 6.22
CA ILE A 63 7.84 -7.81 4.98
C ILE A 63 6.57 -8.55 4.57
N VAL A 64 6.58 -9.89 4.61
CA VAL A 64 5.42 -10.73 4.22
C VAL A 64 4.25 -10.52 5.17
N GLU A 65 4.45 -10.64 6.48
CA GLU A 65 3.38 -10.46 7.46
C GLU A 65 2.74 -9.07 7.36
N ARG A 66 3.57 -8.03 7.25
CA ARG A 66 3.09 -6.64 7.13
C ARG A 66 2.34 -6.43 5.82
N SER A 67 2.82 -7.02 4.72
CA SER A 67 2.14 -6.97 3.42
C SER A 67 0.75 -7.59 3.48
N VAL A 68 0.65 -8.81 4.03
CA VAL A 68 -0.61 -9.55 4.15
C VAL A 68 -1.58 -8.80 5.07
N SER A 69 -1.11 -8.34 6.23
CA SER A 69 -1.94 -7.58 7.17
C SER A 69 -2.49 -6.29 6.55
N LEU A 70 -1.66 -5.53 5.84
CA LEU A 70 -2.08 -4.29 5.18
C LEU A 70 -3.05 -4.55 4.03
N ALA A 71 -2.77 -5.57 3.20
CA ALA A 71 -3.66 -5.95 2.11
C ALA A 71 -5.04 -6.34 2.62
N SER A 72 -5.12 -7.14 3.69
CA SER A 72 -6.38 -7.51 4.34
C SER A 72 -7.14 -6.29 4.87
N GLN A 73 -6.47 -5.38 5.57
CA GLN A 73 -7.12 -4.16 6.10
C GLN A 73 -7.68 -3.27 4.97
N ILE A 74 -6.94 -3.11 3.87
CA ILE A 74 -7.40 -2.34 2.72
C ILE A 74 -8.59 -3.03 2.05
N GLN A 75 -8.53 -4.35 1.88
CA GLN A 75 -9.62 -5.14 1.31
C GLN A 75 -10.90 -5.03 2.16
N GLU A 76 -10.79 -5.19 3.48
CA GLU A 76 -11.92 -5.05 4.41
C GLU A 76 -12.56 -3.67 4.31
N TYR A 77 -11.75 -2.61 4.29
CA TYR A 77 -12.24 -1.25 4.12
C TYR A 77 -12.98 -1.05 2.78
N LEU A 78 -12.45 -1.60 1.69
CA LEU A 78 -13.10 -1.52 0.38
C LEU A 78 -14.42 -2.29 0.32
N ILE A 79 -14.51 -3.44 0.99
CA ILE A 79 -15.77 -4.20 1.11
C ILE A 79 -16.81 -3.38 1.89
N GLN A 80 -16.41 -2.76 3.01
CA GLN A 80 -17.30 -1.92 3.81
C GLN A 80 -17.77 -0.69 3.04
N SER A 81 -16.86 0.00 2.35
CA SER A 81 -17.15 1.20 1.54
C SER A 81 -18.01 0.92 0.31
N HIS A 82 -18.19 -0.34 -0.09
CA HIS A 82 -19.06 -0.73 -1.20
C HIS A 82 -20.50 -1.00 -0.77
N ASN A 83 -20.73 -1.25 0.52
CA ASN A 83 -22.05 -1.55 1.09
C ASN A 83 -22.77 -0.29 1.60
N GLU A 84 -22.19 0.90 1.41
CA GLU A 84 -22.76 2.23 1.68
C GLU A 84 -23.12 2.94 0.36
#